data_AF-A0A096AVE7-F1
#
_entry.id   AF-A0A096AVE7-F1
#
_cell.length_a   1.000
_cell.length_b   1.000
_cell.length_c   1.000
_cell.angle_alpha   90.00
_cell.angle_beta   90.00
_cell.angle_gamma   90.00
#
_symmetry.space_group_name_H-M   'P 1'
#
loop_
_entity.id
_entity.type
_entity.pdbx_description
1 polymer ?
#
loop_
_entity_poly.entity_id
_entity_poly.type
_entity_poly.pdbx_seq_one_letter_code
_entity_poly.pdbx_strand_id
1 'polypeptide(L)'
;MSLFSMTELPDWYYVSLINSEFISMYVDNFINNTSHFQINDARQLPIIIPSPYELEIFRQISVVSIAAKRDIFSSAISTNFAEEKLNGKQTELDKAVLKLYSI
;
A
#
# COMPACT_ATOMS: atom_id res chain seq x y z
N MET A 1 -1.35 -18.19 -11.40
CA MET A 1 -2.70 -17.58 -11.37
C MET A 1 -2.50 -16.07 -11.52
N SER A 2 -3.09 -15.45 -12.54
CA SER A 2 -2.98 -13.99 -12.76
C SER A 2 -4.16 -13.25 -12.12
N LEU A 3 -3.92 -12.07 -11.56
CA LEU A 3 -4.96 -11.14 -11.12
C LEU A 3 -5.32 -10.25 -12.31
N PHE A 4 -6.60 -10.19 -12.68
CA PHE A 4 -7.10 -9.23 -13.66
C PHE A 4 -8.07 -8.30 -12.96
N SER A 5 -7.84 -6.99 -13.04
CA SER A 5 -8.77 -6.03 -12.46
C SER A 5 -10.05 -5.97 -13.30
N MET A 6 -11.20 -6.02 -12.62
CA MET A 6 -12.51 -5.74 -13.25
C MET A 6 -12.84 -4.24 -13.25
N THR A 7 -12.00 -3.42 -12.62
CA THR A 7 -12.15 -1.97 -12.53
C THR A 7 -10.91 -1.28 -13.09
N GLU A 8 -11.05 -0.07 -13.63
CA GLU A 8 -9.94 0.74 -14.13
C GLU A 8 -9.15 1.40 -12.99
N LEU A 9 -8.86 0.65 -11.93
CA LEU A 9 -7.97 1.08 -10.86
C LEU A 9 -6.54 0.66 -11.18
N PRO A 10 -5.55 1.53 -10.94
CA PRO A 10 -4.18 1.25 -11.27
C PRO A 10 -3.54 0.28 -10.26
N ASP A 11 -2.60 -0.55 -10.73
CA ASP A 11 -1.93 -1.56 -9.90
C ASP A 11 -1.29 -0.99 -8.63
N TRP A 12 -0.70 0.21 -8.72
CA TRP A 12 -0.06 0.89 -7.58
C TRP A 12 -1.06 1.21 -6.45
N TYR A 13 -2.36 1.33 -6.75
CA TYR A 13 -3.38 1.56 -5.72
C TYR A 13 -3.55 0.31 -4.85
N TYR A 14 -3.66 -0.87 -5.46
CA TYR A 14 -3.72 -2.12 -4.71
C TYR A 14 -2.46 -2.35 -3.89
N VAL A 15 -1.28 -2.05 -4.46
CA VAL A 15 0.00 -2.10 -3.74
C VAL A 15 -0.02 -1.16 -2.54
N SER A 16 -0.58 0.05 -2.68
CA SER A 16 -0.72 1.01 -1.56
C SER A 16 -1.56 0.44 -0.43
N LEU A 17 -2.74 -0.12 -0.75
CA LEU A 17 -3.63 -0.71 0.25
C LEU A 17 -2.96 -1.88 0.99
N ILE A 18 -2.34 -2.80 0.25
CA ILE A 18 -1.69 -3.99 0.83
C ILE A 18 -0.51 -3.61 1.74
N ASN A 19 0.18 -2.50 1.48
CA ASN A 19 1.28 -2.01 2.32
C ASN A 19 0.82 -1.20 3.55
N SER A 20 -0.49 -1.03 3.77
CA SER A 20 -0.99 -0.34 4.96
C SER A 20 -1.10 -1.28 6.17
N GLU A 21 -0.89 -0.72 7.36
CA GLU A 21 -1.04 -1.43 8.62
C GLU A 21 -2.46 -1.98 8.78
N PHE A 22 -3.47 -1.19 8.41
CA PHE A 22 -4.87 -1.58 8.52
C PHE A 22 -5.19 -2.86 7.73
N ILE A 23 -4.74 -2.96 6.48
CA ILE A 23 -4.95 -4.16 5.66
C ILE A 23 -4.13 -5.34 6.17
N SER A 24 -2.91 -5.12 6.65
CA SER A 24 -2.11 -6.17 7.30
C SER A 24 -2.87 -6.76 8.50
N MET A 25 -3.35 -5.90 9.40
CA MET A 25 -4.15 -6.32 10.55
C MET A 25 -5.43 -7.04 10.12
N TYR A 26 -6.10 -6.58 9.05
CA TYR A 26 -7.30 -7.24 8.55
C TYR A 26 -7.00 -8.67 8.08
N VAL A 27 -5.92 -8.84 7.29
CA VAL A 27 -5.49 -10.17 6.81
C VAL A 27 -5.17 -11.08 7.98
N ASP A 28 -4.34 -10.60 8.92
CA ASP A 28 -3.87 -11.37 10.06
C ASP A 28 -5.03 -11.84 10.97
N ASN A 29 -6.05 -11.00 11.15
CA ASN A 29 -7.17 -11.29 12.04
C ASN A 29 -8.34 -12.03 11.37
N PHE A 30 -8.60 -11.80 10.08
CA PHE A 30 -9.85 -12.26 9.43
C PHE A 30 -9.68 -13.20 8.24
N ILE A 31 -8.52 -13.21 7.58
CA ILE A 31 -8.31 -14.04 6.38
C ILE A 31 -7.40 -15.22 6.70
N ASN A 32 -6.16 -14.95 7.09
CA ASN A 32 -5.13 -15.96 7.21
C ASN A 32 -4.02 -15.45 8.14
N ASN A 33 -3.80 -16.15 9.24
CA ASN A 33 -2.80 -15.80 10.26
C ASN A 33 -1.40 -16.39 9.93
N THR A 34 -1.11 -16.61 8.65
CA THR A 34 0.21 -17.07 8.19
C THR A 34 0.93 -15.92 7.49
N SER A 35 2.25 -15.89 7.58
CA SER A 35 3.07 -14.76 7.11
C SER A 35 3.08 -14.54 5.59
N HIS A 36 2.49 -15.43 4.80
CA HIS A 36 2.53 -15.38 3.35
C HIS A 36 1.21 -14.88 2.76
N PHE A 37 1.22 -13.64 2.25
CA PHE A 37 0.09 -13.09 1.50
C PHE A 37 0.02 -13.71 0.09
N GLN A 38 -1.01 -14.52 -0.15
CA GLN A 38 -1.24 -15.22 -1.41
C GLN A 38 -2.38 -14.59 -2.22
N ILE A 39 -2.52 -15.03 -3.47
CA ILE A 39 -3.59 -14.56 -4.37
C ILE A 39 -5.00 -14.84 -3.83
N ASN A 40 -5.16 -15.90 -3.04
CA ASN A 40 -6.44 -16.24 -2.42
C ASN A 40 -6.78 -15.28 -1.27
N ASP A 41 -5.78 -14.73 -0.59
CA ASP A 41 -5.97 -13.73 0.46
C ASP A 41 -6.32 -12.38 -0.17
N ALA A 42 -5.60 -11.99 -1.24
CA ALA A 42 -5.86 -10.76 -1.98
C ALA A 42 -7.31 -10.66 -2.50
N ARG A 43 -7.92 -11.79 -2.90
CA ARG A 43 -9.32 -11.86 -3.36
C ARG A 43 -10.35 -11.61 -2.27
N GLN A 44 -9.96 -11.73 -1.01
CA GLN A 44 -10.84 -11.58 0.16
C GLN A 44 -10.72 -10.19 0.79
N LEU A 45 -9.82 -9.34 0.30
CA LEU A 45 -9.68 -7.98 0.81
C LEU A 45 -10.91 -7.13 0.48
N PRO A 46 -11.47 -6.40 1.46
CA PRO A 46 -12.50 -5.42 1.18
C PRO A 46 -11.85 -4.21 0.52
N ILE A 47 -11.93 -4.07 -0.80
CA ILE A 47 -11.34 -2.93 -1.53
C ILE A 47 -12.40 -1.85 -1.76
N ILE A 48 -12.19 -0.67 -1.18
CA ILE A 48 -13.02 0.52 -1.45
C ILE A 48 -12.53 1.18 -2.75
N ILE A 49 -13.47 1.58 -3.60
CA ILE A 49 -13.16 2.38 -4.80
C ILE A 49 -12.97 3.84 -4.34
N PRO A 50 -11.78 4.43 -4.50
CA PRO A 50 -11.49 5.77 -4.00
C PRO A 50 -12.12 6.83 -4.91
N SER A 51 -12.36 8.02 -4.34
CA SER A 51 -12.61 9.22 -5.15
C SER A 51 -11.35 9.64 -5.92
N PRO A 52 -11.47 10.44 -7.00
CA PRO A 52 -10.30 10.93 -7.72
C PRO A 52 -9.30 11.69 -6.83
N TYR A 53 -9.79 12.40 -5.82
CA TYR A 53 -8.97 13.12 -4.86
C TYR A 53 -8.16 12.16 -3.95
N GLU A 54 -8.81 11.14 -3.41
CA GLU A 54 -8.14 10.11 -2.59
C GLU A 54 -7.13 9.32 -3.43
N LEU A 55 -7.51 8.96 -4.66
CA LEU A 55 -6.63 8.26 -5.58
C LEU A 55 -5.34 9.06 -5.85
N GLU A 56 -5.43 10.37 -6.01
CA GLU A 56 -4.25 11.24 -6.19
C GLU A 56 -3.34 11.26 -4.95
N ILE A 57 -3.90 11.21 -3.73
CA ILE A 57 -3.11 11.08 -2.49
C ILE A 57 -2.31 9.78 -2.52
N PHE A 58 -2.95 8.64 -2.80
CA PHE A 58 -2.28 7.35 -2.88
C PHE A 58 -1.22 7.32 -4.00
N ARG A 59 -1.45 8.01 -5.11
CA ARG A 59 -0.48 8.14 -6.20
C ARG A 59 0.80 8.84 -5.74
N GLN A 60 0.65 9.96 -5.03
CA GLN A 60 1.79 10.74 -4.54
C GLN A 60 2.62 9.93 -3.54
N ILE A 61 1.96 9.24 -2.61
CA ILE A 61 2.62 8.35 -1.65
C ILE A 61 3.38 7.24 -2.40
N SER A 62 2.73 6.55 -3.34
CA SER A 62 3.34 5.48 -4.14
C SER A 62 4.57 5.95 -4.89
N VAL A 63 4.46 7.06 -5.61
CA VAL A 63 5.56 7.59 -6.45
C VAL A 63 6.77 7.96 -5.58
N VAL A 64 6.55 8.64 -4.45
CA VAL A 64 7.63 9.03 -3.55
C VAL A 64 8.29 7.82 -2.91
N SER A 65 7.50 6.84 -2.46
CA SER A 65 8.01 5.62 -1.83
C SER A 65 8.79 4.74 -2.83
N ILE A 66 8.30 4.61 -4.06
CA ILE A 66 8.99 3.86 -5.13
C ILE A 66 10.31 4.55 -5.49
N ALA A 67 10.31 5.88 -5.64
CA ALA A 67 11.53 6.64 -5.91
C ALA A 67 12.56 6.46 -4.79
N ALA A 68 12.15 6.59 -3.53
CA ALA A 68 13.02 6.38 -2.38
C ALA A 68 13.60 4.95 -2.35
N LYS A 69 12.79 3.91 -2.58
CA LYS A 69 13.28 2.53 -2.66
C LYS A 69 14.25 2.31 -3.83
N ARG A 70 14.03 2.97 -4.96
CA ARG A 70 14.94 2.91 -6.12
C ARG A 70 16.28 3.58 -5.81
N ASP A 71 16.28 4.72 -5.11
CA ASP A 71 17.49 5.44 -4.73
C ASP A 71 18.33 4.67 -3.69
N ILE A 72 17.68 3.92 -2.79
CA ILE A 72 18.36 2.96 -1.91
C ILE A 72 19.04 1.87 -2.73
N PHE A 73 18.32 1.27 -3.69
CA PHE A 73 18.83 0.17 -4.49
C PHE A 73 20.00 0.59 -5.39
N SER A 74 20.02 1.84 -5.85
CA SER A 74 21.12 2.41 -6.65
C SER A 74 22.28 2.95 -5.79
N SER A 75 22.22 2.80 -4.46
CA SER A 75 23.19 3.39 -3.51
C SER A 75 23.35 4.90 -3.62
N ALA A 76 22.33 5.60 -4.15
CA ALA A 76 22.35 7.06 -4.33
C ALA A 76 22.12 7.82 -3.02
N ILE A 77 21.51 7.17 -2.03
CA ILE A 77 21.18 7.73 -0.71
C ILE A 77 21.54 6.70 0.37
N SER A 78 21.95 7.15 1.57
CA SER A 78 22.17 6.24 2.71
C SER A 78 20.86 5.57 3.15
N THR A 79 20.95 4.31 3.54
CA THR A 79 19.80 3.51 4.03
C THR A 79 19.05 4.20 5.16
N ASN A 80 19.77 4.75 6.15
CA ASN A 80 19.16 5.39 7.32
C ASN A 80 18.30 6.62 6.95
N PHE A 81 18.78 7.48 6.04
CA PHE A 81 18.03 8.67 5.63
C PHE A 81 16.78 8.30 4.82
N ALA A 82 16.89 7.26 3.99
CA ALA A 82 15.78 6.80 3.19
C ALA A 82 14.71 6.09 4.03
N GLU A 83 15.10 5.33 5.07
CA GLU A 83 14.19 4.72 6.03
C GLU A 83 13.37 5.78 6.80
N GLU A 84 13.99 6.87 7.24
CA GLU A 84 13.28 7.97 7.90
C GLU A 84 12.20 8.59 6.98
N LYS A 85 12.57 8.85 5.72
CA LYS A 85 11.62 9.36 4.71
C LYS A 85 10.49 8.38 4.42
N LEU A 86 10.80 7.09 4.34
CA LEU A 86 9.81 6.03 4.12
C LEU A 86 8.87 5.87 5.32
N ASN A 87 9.37 5.98 6.55
CA ASN A 87 8.53 5.94 7.75
C ASN A 87 7.51 7.08 7.78
N GLY A 88 7.92 8.30 7.39
CA GLY A 88 6.99 9.42 7.26
C GLY A 88 5.89 9.14 6.22
N LYS A 89 6.25 8.52 5.09
CA LYS A 89 5.28 8.13 4.05
C LYS A 89 4.39 6.96 4.47
N GLN A 90 4.90 6.04 5.26
CA GLN A 90 4.12 4.95 5.85
C GLN A 90 3.02 5.50 6.75
N THR A 91 3.36 6.44 7.65
CA THR A 91 2.36 7.09 8.52
C THR A 91 1.29 7.84 7.73
N GLU A 92 1.66 8.47 6.61
CA GLU A 92 0.71 9.15 5.71
C GLU A 92 -0.21 8.15 5.00
N LEU A 93 0.35 7.02 4.54
CA LEU A 93 -0.41 5.92 3.93
C LEU A 93 -1.44 5.36 4.91
N ASP A 94 -1.02 5.03 6.13
CA ASP A 94 -1.90 4.41 7.12
C ASP A 94 -3.07 5.33 7.48
N LYS A 95 -2.82 6.63 7.64
CA LYS A 95 -3.88 7.64 7.84
C LYS A 95 -4.82 7.75 6.65
N ALA A 96 -4.29 7.73 5.42
CA ALA A 96 -5.10 7.80 4.21
C ALA A 96 -6.00 6.56 4.08
N VAL A 97 -5.49 5.37 4.41
CA VAL A 97 -6.26 4.14 4.43
C VAL A 97 -7.34 4.19 5.52
N LEU A 98 -7.01 4.51 6.77
CA LEU A 98 -8.02 4.59 7.84
C LEU A 98 -9.16 5.55 7.46
N LYS A 99 -8.82 6.71 6.89
CA LYS A 99 -9.82 7.66 6.39
C LYS A 99 -10.68 7.08 5.26
N LEU A 100 -10.07 6.39 4.29
CA LEU A 100 -10.80 5.74 3.19
C LEU A 100 -11.81 4.70 3.71
N TYR A 101 -11.45 3.96 4.75
CA TYR A 101 -12.31 2.95 5.39
C TYR A 101 -13.24 3.53 6.47
N SER A 102 -13.17 4.85 6.72
CA SER A 102 -13.97 5.54 7.74
C SER A 102 -13.81 4.98 9.16
N ILE A 103 -12.56 4.70 9.55
CA ILE A 103 -12.15 4.18 10.87
C ILE A 103 -11.43 5.26 11.66
#